data_AF-X7ZES9-F1
#
_entry.id   AF-X7ZES9-F1
#
_cell.length_a   1.000
_cell.length_b   1.000
_cell.length_c   1.000
_cell.angle_alpha   90.00
_cell.angle_beta   90.00
_cell.angle_gamma   90.00
#
_symmetry.space_group_name_H-M   'P 1'
#
loop_
_entity.id
_entity.type
_entity.pdbx_description
1 polymer ?
#
loop_
_entity_poly.entity_id
_entity_poly.type
_entity_poly.pdbx_seq_one_letter_code
_entity_poly.pdbx_strand_id
1 'polypeptide(L)'
;MTIQLDRKKVSVPLVPGETLLESARRAGLDPPFNCEAGNCGTCMARLIEGSATMRVNDALEEDEVAEGYILTCQGVPDTDSITVRYE
;
A
#
# COMPACT_ATOMS: atom_id res chain seq x y z
N MET A 1 2.58 -2.97 11.08
CA MET A 1 1.74 -2.50 9.96
C MET A 1 0.34 -3.08 10.06
N THR A 2 -0.67 -2.27 9.78
CA THR A 2 -2.08 -2.68 9.74
C THR A 2 -2.63 -2.55 8.33
N ILE A 3 -3.30 -3.58 7.85
CA ILE A 3 -3.88 -3.64 6.50
C ILE A 3 -5.38 -3.86 6.64
N GLN A 4 -6.15 -2.97 6.03
CA GLN A 4 -7.61 -3.04 5.96
C GLN A 4 -8.00 -3.37 4.51
N LEU A 5 -8.68 -4.48 4.31
CA LEU A 5 -9.19 -4.93 3.01
C LEU A 5 -10.60 -5.48 3.23
N ASP A 6 -11.59 -4.90 2.57
CA ASP A 6 -13.01 -5.16 2.81
C ASP A 6 -13.39 -5.02 4.29
N ARG A 7 -13.91 -6.10 4.90
CA ARG A 7 -14.25 -6.20 6.33
C ARG A 7 -13.11 -6.80 7.17
N LYS A 8 -11.97 -7.11 6.56
CA LYS A 8 -10.82 -7.70 7.25
C LYS A 8 -9.85 -6.61 7.67
N LYS A 9 -9.33 -6.75 8.89
CA LYS A 9 -8.23 -5.96 9.43
C LYS A 9 -7.19 -6.92 9.96
N VAL A 10 -5.98 -6.86 9.39
CA VAL A 10 -4.86 -7.73 9.77
C VAL A 10 -3.66 -6.88 10.14
N SER A 11 -2.98 -7.26 11.22
CA SER A 11 -1.72 -6.65 11.62
C SER A 11 -0.58 -7.61 11.34
N VAL A 12 0.45 -7.13 10.65
CA VAL A 12 1.65 -7.89 10.32
C VAL A 12 2.92 -7.11 10.71
N PRO A 13 4.02 -7.81 11.03
CA PRO A 13 5.31 -7.16 11.23
C PRO A 13 5.75 -6.48 9.93
N LEU A 14 6.42 -5.34 10.09
CA LEU A 14 7.16 -4.68 9.02
C LEU A 14 8.38 -5.54 8.67
N VAL A 15 8.60 -5.75 7.38
CA VAL A 15 9.83 -6.37 6.85
C VAL A 15 10.55 -5.31 6.03
N PRO A 16 11.83 -5.01 6.32
CA PRO A 16 12.57 -4.00 5.59
C PRO A 16 12.58 -4.27 4.07
N GLY A 17 12.21 -3.24 3.30
CA GLY A 17 12.21 -3.31 1.82
C GLY A 17 11.00 -4.01 1.20
N GLU A 18 10.10 -4.61 1.99
CA GLU A 18 8.86 -5.21 1.53
C GLU A 18 7.83 -4.10 1.23
N THR A 19 7.14 -4.22 0.10
CA THR A 19 6.05 -3.32 -0.29
C THR A 19 4.78 -3.59 0.53
N LEU A 20 3.85 -2.63 0.54
CA LEU A 20 2.54 -2.80 1.16
C LEU A 20 1.74 -3.95 0.54
N LEU A 21 1.86 -4.15 -0.79
CA LEU A 21 1.22 -5.25 -1.51
C LEU A 21 1.80 -6.62 -1.11
N GLU A 22 3.13 -6.76 -1.11
CA GLU A 22 3.80 -8.00 -0.69
C GLU A 22 3.41 -8.38 0.74
N SER A 23 3.41 -7.39 1.62
CA SER A 23 3.04 -7.60 3.02
C SER A 23 1.58 -8.02 3.21
N ALA A 24 0.66 -7.48 2.40
CA ALA A 24 -0.74 -7.89 2.39
C ALA A 24 -0.89 -9.34 1.92
N ARG A 25 -0.23 -9.72 0.82
CA ARG A 25 -0.24 -11.09 0.31
C ARG A 25 0.36 -12.09 1.29
N ARG A 26 1.48 -11.74 1.94
CA ARG A 26 2.10 -12.54 2.99
C ARG A 26 1.17 -12.74 4.19
N ALA A 27 0.29 -11.77 4.46
CA ALA A 27 -0.76 -11.87 5.47
C ALA A 27 -1.94 -12.79 5.07
N GLY A 28 -1.90 -13.37 3.87
CA GLY A 28 -2.98 -14.18 3.31
C GLY A 28 -4.17 -13.34 2.81
N LEU A 29 -3.98 -12.05 2.57
CA LEU A 29 -4.95 -11.19 1.90
C LEU A 29 -4.77 -11.26 0.39
N ASP A 30 -5.85 -10.96 -0.34
CA ASP A 30 -5.86 -10.89 -1.81
C ASP A 30 -6.26 -9.48 -2.26
N PRO A 31 -5.40 -8.47 -2.02
CA PRO A 31 -5.68 -7.11 -2.47
C PRO A 31 -5.68 -7.03 -4.01
N PRO A 32 -6.44 -6.10 -4.60
CA PRO A 32 -6.45 -5.91 -6.04
C PRO A 32 -5.06 -5.52 -6.56
N PHE A 33 -4.62 -6.12 -7.67
CA PHE A 33 -3.36 -5.79 -8.34
C PHE A 33 -3.42 -6.18 -9.81
N ASN A 34 -2.48 -5.65 -10.61
CA ASN A 34 -2.31 -6.10 -12.00
C ASN A 34 -0.85 -5.99 -12.48
N CYS A 35 -0.28 -4.78 -12.56
CA CYS A 35 1.03 -4.58 -13.23
C CYS A 35 2.27 -4.79 -12.34
N GLU A 36 2.17 -4.48 -11.04
CA GLU A 36 3.31 -4.38 -10.10
C GLU A 36 4.46 -3.46 -10.58
N ALA A 37 4.19 -2.59 -11.55
CA ALA A 37 5.16 -1.69 -12.17
C ALA A 37 4.88 -0.19 -11.90
N GLY A 38 3.78 0.14 -11.21
CA GLY A 38 3.44 1.51 -10.83
C GLY A 38 2.65 2.31 -11.86
N ASN A 39 2.07 1.67 -12.89
CA ASN A 39 1.44 2.36 -14.02
C ASN A 39 -0.07 2.06 -14.23
N CYS A 40 -0.66 1.12 -13.50
CA CYS A 40 -2.06 0.69 -13.76
C CYS A 40 -3.08 1.13 -12.70
N GLY A 41 -2.65 1.62 -11.53
CA GLY A 41 -3.54 2.05 -10.45
C GLY A 41 -4.34 0.96 -9.72
N THR A 42 -4.38 -0.28 -10.21
CA THR A 42 -5.22 -1.36 -9.63
C THR A 42 -4.92 -1.66 -8.14
N CYS A 43 -3.67 -1.48 -7.71
CA CYS A 43 -3.26 -1.70 -6.32
C CYS A 43 -3.38 -0.45 -5.44
N MET A 44 -4.12 0.56 -5.90
CA MET A 44 -4.31 1.80 -5.15
C MET A 44 -4.99 1.52 -3.82
N ALA A 45 -4.52 2.20 -2.79
CA ALA A 45 -5.09 2.18 -1.45
C ALA A 45 -4.86 3.54 -0.80
N ARG A 46 -5.46 3.76 0.37
CA ARG A 46 -5.29 4.97 1.16
C ARG A 46 -4.42 4.71 2.39
N LEU A 47 -3.43 5.57 2.61
CA LEU A 47 -2.71 5.68 3.88
C LEU A 47 -3.61 6.38 4.90
N ILE A 48 -3.89 5.67 6.00
CA ILE A 48 -4.70 6.18 7.11
C ILE A 48 -3.80 6.71 8.23
N GLU A 49 -2.62 6.12 8.39
CA GLU A 49 -1.61 6.47 9.39
C GLU A 49 -0.23 6.10 8.86
N GLY A 50 0.78 6.89 9.22
CA GLY A 50 2.17 6.66 8.83
C GLY A 50 2.50 7.18 7.44
N SER A 51 3.63 6.73 6.92
CA SER A 51 4.17 7.15 5.62
C SER A 51 4.83 5.97 4.90
N ALA A 52 4.91 6.08 3.58
CA ALA A 52 5.62 5.15 2.74
C ALA A 52 6.16 5.87 1.51
N THR A 53 7.33 5.44 1.07
CA THR A 53 7.97 5.95 -0.14
C THR A 53 7.56 5.06 -1.32
N MET A 54 7.00 5.67 -2.37
CA MET A 54 6.75 4.97 -3.63
C MET A 54 8.02 4.94 -4.48
N ARG A 55 8.42 3.75 -4.93
CA ARG A 55 9.57 3.58 -5.84
C ARG A 55 9.29 4.16 -7.24
N VAL A 56 8.08 3.92 -7.74
CA VAL A 56 7.58 4.40 -9.04
C VAL A 56 6.13 4.86 -8.83
N ASN A 57 5.75 5.98 -9.44
CA ASN A 57 4.37 6.42 -9.50
C ASN A 57 4.09 7.07 -10.87
N ASP A 58 3.58 6.28 -11.80
CA ASP A 58 3.14 6.72 -13.13
C ASP A 58 1.61 6.70 -13.27
N ALA A 59 0.89 6.44 -12.17
CA ALA A 59 -0.56 6.22 -12.19
C ALA A 59 -1.36 7.21 -11.34
N LEU A 60 -0.81 7.74 -10.24
CA LEU A 60 -1.49 8.70 -9.37
C LEU A 60 -1.00 10.12 -9.64
N GLU A 61 -1.93 11.06 -9.68
CA GLU A 61 -1.65 12.50 -9.72
C GLU A 61 -1.11 13.00 -8.36
N GLU A 62 -0.48 14.19 -8.37
CA GLU A 62 0.16 14.74 -7.16
C GLU A 62 -0.85 15.04 -6.04
N ASP A 63 -2.07 15.46 -6.39
CA ASP A 63 -3.16 15.71 -5.46
C ASP A 63 -3.70 14.43 -4.84
N GLU A 64 -3.86 13.35 -5.63
CA GLU A 64 -4.21 12.03 -5.10
C GLU A 64 -3.17 11.55 -4.07
N VAL A 65 -1.88 11.71 -4.37
CA VAL A 65 -0.81 11.38 -3.41
C VAL A 65 -0.91 12.27 -2.16
N ALA A 66 -1.19 13.57 -2.32
CA ALA A 66 -1.36 14.50 -1.21
C ALA A 66 -2.60 14.18 -0.34
N GLU A 67 -3.65 13.59 -0.92
CA GLU A 67 -4.83 13.10 -0.20
C GLU A 67 -4.60 11.76 0.54
N GLY A 68 -3.41 11.18 0.35
CA GLY A 68 -2.95 9.95 1.00
C GLY A 68 -3.16 8.69 0.16
N TYR A 69 -3.45 8.79 -1.14
CA TYR A 69 -3.47 7.62 -2.01
C TYR A 69 -2.05 7.12 -2.29
N ILE A 70 -1.92 5.81 -2.41
CA ILE A 70 -0.64 5.14 -2.64
C ILE A 70 -0.80 3.92 -3.55
N LEU A 71 0.18 3.70 -4.43
CA LEU A 71 0.33 2.45 -5.15
C LEU A 71 1.01 1.43 -4.24
N THR A 72 0.23 0.53 -3.64
CA THR A 72 0.76 -0.44 -2.65
C THR A 72 1.81 -1.39 -3.20
N CYS A 73 1.84 -1.64 -4.51
CA CYS A 73 2.91 -2.42 -5.17
C CYS A 73 4.25 -1.68 -5.26
N GLN A 74 4.25 -0.35 -5.13
CA GLN A 74 5.46 0.48 -5.17
C GLN A 74 5.78 1.13 -3.83
N GLY A 75 4.79 1.21 -2.92
CA GLY A 75 4.92 1.80 -1.60
C GLY A 75 5.67 0.90 -0.63
N VAL A 76 6.81 1.37 -0.13
CA VAL A 76 7.60 0.75 0.93
C VAL A 76 7.46 1.58 2.21
N PRO A 77 7.03 1.01 3.34
CA PRO A 77 6.95 1.75 4.60
C PRO A 77 8.28 2.39 4.99
N ASP A 78 8.25 3.66 5.39
CA ASP A 78 9.41 4.44 5.86
C ASP A 78 9.22 4.96 7.29
N THR A 79 8.30 4.34 8.03
CA THR A 79 7.94 4.64 9.42
C THR A 79 7.75 3.36 10.22
N ASP A 80 7.76 3.47 11.56
CA ASP A 80 7.61 2.35 12.48
C ASP A 80 6.17 1.84 12.59
N SER A 81 5.18 2.70 12.30
CA SER A 81 3.75 2.37 12.33
C SER A 81 3.06 2.90 11.08
N ILE A 82 2.39 2.01 10.35
CA ILE A 82 1.64 2.36 9.15
C ILE A 82 0.32 1.58 9.10
N THR A 83 -0.74 2.27 8.67
CA THR A 83 -2.06 1.69 8.39
C THR A 83 -2.47 2.03 6.97
N VAL A 84 -2.73 1.01 6.15
CA VAL A 84 -3.24 1.14 4.77
C VAL A 84 -4.63 0.53 4.65
N ARG A 85 -5.51 1.16 3.88
CA ARG A 85 -6.86 0.70 3.58
C ARG A 85 -7.07 0.61 2.07
N TYR A 86 -7.34 -0.59 1.60
CA TYR A 86 -7.86 -0.84 0.26
C TYR A 86 -9.37 -0.53 0.25
N GLU A 87 -9.85 0.12 -0.81
CA GLU A 87 -11.27 0.37 -1.06
C GLU A 87 -11.92 -0.75 -1.88
#